data_AF-A0A7W0WL91-F1
#
_entry.id   AF-A0A7W0WL91-F1
#
_cell.length_a   1.000
_cell.length_b   1.000
_cell.length_c   1.000
_cell.angle_alpha   90.00
_cell.angle_beta   90.00
_cell.angle_gamma   90.00
#
_symmetry.space_group_name_H-M   'P 1'
#
loop_
_entity.id
_entity.type
_entity.pdbx_description
1 polymer ?
#
loop_
_entity_poly.entity_id
_entity_poly.type
_entity_poly.pdbx_seq_one_letter_code
_entity_poly.pdbx_strand_id
1 'polypeptide(L)'
;AGRARLGLERAERTGDRLAGAMATLLARRRHHVSRLAAQLDALSPLRVLERGFAVPAGADGRVLKRRGEFVPGAPFTLRVADGSVAARVEPR
;
A
#
# COMPACT_ATOMS: atom_id res chain seq x y z
N ALA A 1 -41.44 40.05 -15.77
CA ALA A 1 -40.24 39.42 -16.36
C ALA A 1 -39.01 39.41 -15.42
N GLY A 2 -38.63 40.53 -14.78
CA GLY A 2 -37.36 40.62 -14.03
C GLY A 2 -37.18 39.73 -12.78
N ARG A 3 -38.24 39.44 -12.01
CA ARG A 3 -38.14 38.60 -10.80
C ARG A 3 -37.83 37.12 -11.09
N ALA A 4 -38.33 36.57 -12.20
CA ALA A 4 -38.04 35.20 -12.60
C ALA A 4 -36.57 35.02 -13.01
N ARG A 5 -36.01 35.99 -13.74
CA ARG A 5 -34.60 35.99 -14.18
C ARG A 5 -33.62 35.98 -13.00
N LEU A 6 -33.86 36.85 -12.01
CA LEU A 6 -33.06 36.93 -10.79
C LEU A 6 -33.16 35.67 -9.90
N GLY A 7 -34.23 34.88 -10.04
CA GLY A 7 -34.39 33.58 -9.38
C GLY A 7 -33.51 32.51 -10.03
N LEU A 8 -33.56 32.41 -11.35
CA LEU A 8 -32.74 31.49 -12.15
C LEU A 8 -31.24 31.75 -11.97
N GLU A 9 -30.80 33.01 -12.06
CA GLU A 9 -29.37 33.35 -11.88
C GLU A 9 -28.84 32.99 -10.48
N ARG A 10 -29.69 33.03 -9.45
CA ARG A 10 -29.32 32.60 -8.10
C ARG A 10 -29.26 31.08 -7.98
N ALA A 11 -30.19 30.38 -8.63
CA ALA A 11 -30.21 28.93 -8.67
C ALA A 11 -28.97 28.39 -9.40
N GLU A 12 -28.63 28.95 -10.56
CA GLU A 12 -27.41 28.62 -11.32
C GLU A 12 -26.15 28.85 -10.49
N ARG A 13 -25.99 30.04 -9.89
CA ARG A 13 -24.84 30.33 -9.01
C ARG A 13 -24.74 29.38 -7.81
N THR A 14 -25.86 28.95 -7.26
CA THR A 14 -25.88 27.98 -6.16
C THR A 14 -25.47 26.59 -6.66
N GLY A 15 -25.95 26.20 -7.85
CA GLY A 15 -25.58 24.97 -8.53
C GLY A 15 -24.08 24.90 -8.84
N ASP A 16 -23.51 25.96 -9.42
CA ASP A 16 -22.08 26.03 -9.74
C ASP A 16 -21.21 25.93 -8.50
N ARG A 17 -21.60 26.62 -7.41
CA ARG A 17 -20.87 26.55 -6.13
C ARG A 17 -20.96 25.16 -5.51
N LEU A 18 -22.13 24.51 -5.59
CA LEU A 18 -22.29 23.14 -5.12
C LEU A 18 -21.43 22.17 -5.93
N ALA A 19 -21.45 22.28 -7.26
CA ALA A 19 -20.64 21.44 -8.15
C ALA A 19 -19.13 21.59 -7.85
N GLY A 20 -18.65 22.83 -7.69
CA GLY A 20 -17.26 23.11 -7.32
C GLY A 20 -16.88 22.54 -5.94
N ALA A 21 -17.77 22.68 -4.95
CA ALA A 21 -17.56 22.10 -3.62
C ALA A 21 -17.51 20.56 -3.65
N MET A 22 -18.40 19.93 -4.42
CA MET A 22 -18.43 18.48 -4.59
C MET A 22 -17.18 17.97 -5.32
N ALA A 23 -16.75 18.65 -6.39
CA ALA A 23 -15.52 18.31 -7.10
C ALA A 23 -14.30 18.38 -6.17
N THR A 24 -14.22 19.43 -5.35
CA THR A 24 -13.13 19.62 -4.37
C THR A 24 -13.14 18.52 -3.31
N LEU A 25 -14.31 18.16 -2.78
CA LEU A 25 -14.45 17.09 -1.80
C LEU A 25 -14.00 15.75 -2.40
N LEU A 26 -14.45 15.43 -3.62
CA LEU A 26 -14.11 14.18 -4.29
C LEU A 26 -12.61 14.08 -4.59
N ALA A 27 -11.99 15.18 -5.05
CA ALA A 27 -10.55 15.24 -5.28
C ALA A 27 -9.75 14.96 -4.00
N ARG A 28 -10.15 15.56 -2.87
CA ARG A 28 -9.52 15.31 -1.56
C ARG A 28 -9.65 13.86 -1.13
N ARG A 29 -10.82 13.25 -1.30
CA ARG A 29 -11.03 11.83 -0.95
C ARG A 29 -10.20 10.89 -1.81
N ARG A 30 -10.15 11.13 -3.13
CA ARG A 30 -9.28 10.36 -4.05
C ARG A 30 -7.81 10.45 -3.66
N HIS A 31 -7.33 11.65 -3.35
CA HIS A 31 -5.95 11.84 -2.91
C HIS A 31 -5.65 11.09 -1.60
N HIS A 32 -6.58 11.13 -0.63
CA HIS A 32 -6.43 10.40 0.62
C HIS A 32 -6.35 8.88 0.42
N VAL A 33 -7.23 8.31 -0.41
CA VAL A 33 -7.21 6.88 -0.74
C VAL A 33 -5.91 6.50 -1.46
N SER A 34 -5.49 7.28 -2.45
CA SER A 34 -4.24 7.03 -3.17
C SER A 34 -3.02 7.04 -2.24
N ARG A 35 -2.97 7.98 -1.30
CA ARG A 35 -1.91 8.04 -0.29
C ARG A 35 -1.91 6.81 0.62
N LEU A 36 -3.08 6.37 1.08
CA LEU A 36 -3.18 5.17 1.92
C LEU A 36 -2.78 3.91 1.15
N ALA A 37 -3.16 3.78 -0.12
CA ALA A 37 -2.72 2.69 -0.98
C ALA A 37 -1.20 2.69 -1.15
N ALA A 38 -0.60 3.85 -1.43
CA ALA A 38 0.86 3.98 -1.54
C ALA A 38 1.59 3.65 -0.23
N GLN A 39 0.98 3.96 0.93
CA GLN A 39 1.53 3.57 2.23
C GLN A 39 1.42 2.07 2.47
N LEU A 40 0.30 1.44 2.13
CA LEU A 40 0.12 0.00 2.23
C LEU A 40 1.12 -0.74 1.33
N ASP A 41 1.31 -0.24 0.11
CA ASP A 41 2.31 -0.71 -0.83
C ASP A 41 3.73 -0.59 -0.29
N ALA A 42 4.08 0.57 0.30
CA ALA A 42 5.40 0.81 0.87
C ALA A 42 5.68 -0.06 2.12
N LEU A 43 4.63 -0.43 2.86
CA LEU A 43 4.71 -1.29 4.05
C LEU A 43 4.56 -2.78 3.70
N SER A 44 4.25 -3.12 2.44
CA SER A 44 4.04 -4.50 2.03
C SER A 44 5.38 -5.25 1.97
N PRO A 45 5.56 -6.32 2.77
CA PRO A 45 6.72 -7.20 2.67
C PRO A 45 6.88 -7.77 1.25
N LEU A 46 5.79 -7.89 0.49
CA LEU A 46 5.81 -8.38 -0.89
C LEU A 46 6.60 -7.47 -1.83
N ARG A 47 6.53 -6.13 -1.67
CA ARG A 47 7.33 -5.21 -2.51
C ARG A 47 8.83 -5.31 -2.24
N VAL A 48 9.22 -5.67 -1.02
CA VAL A 48 10.62 -5.96 -0.71
C VAL A 48 11.02 -7.25 -1.42
N LEU A 49 10.18 -8.27 -1.41
CA LEU A 49 10.44 -9.53 -2.10
C LEU A 49 10.50 -9.38 -3.63
N GLU A 50 9.60 -8.58 -4.23
CA GLU A 50 9.57 -8.27 -5.68
C GLU A 50 10.85 -7.58 -6.18
N ARG A 51 11.57 -6.89 -5.29
CA ARG A 51 12.87 -6.26 -5.60
C ARG A 51 14.05 -7.26 -5.58
N GLY A 52 13.76 -8.56 -5.50
CA GLY A 52 14.77 -9.63 -5.49
C GLY A 52 15.34 -9.93 -4.11
N PHE A 53 14.74 -9.43 -3.03
CA PHE A 53 15.12 -9.82 -1.67
C PHE A 53 14.36 -11.07 -1.23
N ALA A 54 14.92 -11.80 -0.28
CA ALA A 54 14.26 -12.94 0.36
C ALA A 54 14.28 -12.76 1.88
N VAL A 55 13.22 -13.23 2.55
CA VAL A 55 13.13 -13.21 4.02
C VAL A 55 13.34 -14.63 4.55
N PRO A 56 14.46 -14.90 5.23
CA PRO A 56 14.70 -16.19 5.84
C PRO A 56 13.83 -16.38 7.09
N ALA A 57 13.18 -17.53 7.19
CA ALA A 57 12.36 -17.94 8.31
C ALA A 57 12.83 -19.29 8.83
N GLY A 58 12.97 -19.42 10.16
CA GLY A 58 13.29 -20.67 10.83
C GLY A 58 12.13 -21.67 10.75
N ALA A 59 12.34 -22.88 11.26
CA ALA A 59 11.31 -23.93 11.30
C ALA A 59 10.07 -23.53 12.13
N ASP A 60 10.23 -22.59 13.06
CA ASP A 60 9.17 -22.00 13.88
C ASP A 60 8.43 -20.84 13.17
N GLY A 61 8.81 -20.51 11.92
CA GLY A 61 8.27 -19.40 11.16
C GLY A 61 8.83 -18.02 11.57
N ARG A 62 9.75 -17.95 12.53
CA ARG A 62 10.37 -16.70 12.97
C ARG A 62 11.39 -16.22 11.95
N VAL A 63 11.36 -14.92 11.63
CA VAL A 63 12.34 -14.31 10.72
C VAL A 63 13.73 -14.34 11.34
N LEU A 64 14.69 -14.92 10.62
CA LEU A 64 16.10 -14.95 10.99
C LEU A 64 16.76 -13.64 10.53
N LYS A 65 17.35 -12.88 11.46
CA LYS A 65 17.88 -11.52 11.17
C LYS A 65 19.38 -11.39 11.39
N ARG A 66 19.97 -12.29 12.19
CA ARG A 66 21.40 -12.25 12.55
C ARG A 66 22.08 -13.54 12.17
N ARG A 67 23.35 -13.46 11.78
CA ARG A 67 24.15 -14.62 11.38
C ARG A 67 24.18 -15.73 12.45
N GLY A 68 24.19 -15.38 13.73
CA GLY A 68 24.16 -16.34 14.84
C GLY A 68 22.84 -17.09 15.03
N GLU A 69 21.77 -16.69 14.32
CA GLU A 69 20.49 -17.40 14.33
C GLU A 69 20.44 -18.51 13.27
N PHE A 70 21.45 -18.56 12.39
CA PHE A 70 21.64 -19.61 11.40
C PHE A 70 22.56 -20.68 11.98
N VAL A 71 21.99 -21.84 12.28
CA VAL A 71 22.74 -22.99 12.78
C VAL A 71 23.24 -23.82 11.59
N PRO A 72 24.54 -24.16 11.48
CA PRO A 72 25.05 -25.01 10.41
C PRO A 72 24.28 -26.32 10.30
N GLY A 73 23.93 -26.72 9.08
CA GLY A 73 23.14 -27.92 8.78
C GLY A 73 21.64 -27.78 9.04
N ALA A 74 21.18 -26.72 9.72
CA ALA A 74 19.76 -26.54 10.02
C ALA A 74 18.98 -26.12 8.76
N PRO A 75 17.77 -26.69 8.55
CA PRO A 75 16.88 -26.24 7.50
C PRO A 75 16.22 -24.91 7.87
N PHE A 76 15.92 -24.11 6.85
CA PHE A 76 15.13 -22.89 6.96
C PHE A 76 14.39 -22.65 5.64
N THR A 77 13.50 -21.67 5.62
CA THR A 77 12.74 -21.30 4.43
C THR A 77 13.07 -19.88 4.01
N LEU A 78 13.32 -19.67 2.72
CA LEU A 78 13.39 -18.35 2.13
C LEU A 78 12.04 -17.99 1.55
N ARG A 79 11.38 -16.97 2.10
CA ARG A 79 10.18 -16.39 1.49
C ARG A 79 10.61 -15.44 0.38
N VAL A 80 10.08 -15.66 -0.81
CA VAL A 80 10.35 -14.90 -2.04
C VAL A 80 9.02 -14.38 -2.61
N ALA A 81 9.07 -13.53 -3.64
CA ALA A 81 7.88 -12.80 -4.11
C ALA A 81 6.72 -13.72 -4.54
N ASP A 82 7.06 -14.87 -5.10
CA ASP A 82 6.14 -15.85 -5.68
C ASP A 82 5.97 -17.11 -4.81
N GLY A 83 6.55 -17.14 -3.60
CA GLY A 83 6.39 -18.31 -2.73
C GLY A 83 7.49 -18.50 -1.70
N SER A 84 7.94 -19.74 -1.56
CA SER A 84 8.88 -20.15 -0.53
C SER A 84 9.81 -21.25 -1.03
N VAL A 85 11.10 -21.11 -0.71
CA VAL A 85 12.16 -22.04 -1.10
C VAL A 85 12.77 -22.67 0.15
N ALA A 86 12.89 -23.99 0.17
CA ALA A 86 13.60 -24.69 1.23
C ALA A 86 15.12 -24.47 1.09
N ALA A 87 15.78 -24.14 2.19
CA ALA A 87 17.21 -23.87 2.22
C ALA A 87 17.86 -24.52 3.44
N ARG A 88 19.19 -24.68 3.40
CA ARG A 88 19.99 -25.22 4.50
C ARG A 88 21.27 -24.42 4.66
N VAL A 89 21.69 -24.21 5.90
CA VAL A 89 22.96 -23.51 6.20
C VAL A 89 24.13 -24.45 5.93
N GLU A 90 25.03 -24.08 5.03
CA GLU A 90 26.29 -24.81 4.84
C GLU A 90 27.35 -24.36 5.86
N PRO A 91 28.20 -25.29 6.36
CA PRO A 91 29.39 -24.91 7.11
C PRO A 91 30.35 -24.14 6.20
N ARG A 92 31.06 -23.16 6.75
CA ARG A 92 32.06 -22.37 6.03
C ARG A 92 33.44 -23.00 6.14
#